data_AF-A0A1Q9E8X2-F1
#
_entry.id   AF-A0A1Q9E8X2-F1
#
_cell.length_a   1.000
_cell.length_b   1.000
_cell.length_c   1.000
_cell.angle_alpha   90.00
_cell.angle_beta   90.00
_cell.angle_gamma   90.00
#
_symmetry.space_group_name_H-M   'P 1'
#
loop_
_entity.id
_entity.type
_entity.pdbx_description
1 polymer ?
#
loop_
_entity_poly.entity_id
_entity_poly.type
_entity_poly.pdbx_seq_one_letter_code
_entity_poly.pdbx_strand_id
1 'polypeptide(L)'
;MNCWLVFLEGLVPFGQSISLGSLMGFCSGFALKKVGRVAAGLFGALFVLEQALAYQGYITVNWEKAEKDLITVLDLNKDGKFDVKDLNDGYLQCLKVLQNNTAGLSGGFAGGFLLGARYG
;
A
#
# COMPACT_ATOMS: atom_id res chain seq x y z
N MET A 1 4.43 45.57 -10.66
CA MET A 1 4.97 45.24 -9.32
C MET A 1 3.87 44.46 -8.58
N ASN A 2 3.87 43.15 -8.34
CA ASN A 2 4.95 42.19 -8.04
C ASN A 2 4.48 40.72 -8.25
N CYS A 3 4.42 40.21 -9.50
CA CYS A 3 4.06 38.81 -9.77
C CYS A 3 4.95 37.79 -9.01
N TRP A 4 6.21 38.16 -8.77
CA TRP A 4 7.17 37.39 -7.99
C TRP A 4 6.81 37.23 -6.52
N LEU A 5 6.16 38.21 -5.90
CA LEU A 5 5.71 38.10 -4.50
C LEU A 5 4.52 37.15 -4.38
N VAL A 6 3.55 37.23 -5.30
CA VAL A 6 2.40 36.30 -5.35
C VAL A 6 2.86 34.85 -5.57
N PHE A 7 3.88 34.65 -6.41
CA PHE A 7 4.50 33.34 -6.60
C PHE A 7 5.21 32.82 -5.34
N LEU A 8 5.99 33.67 -4.65
CA LEU A 8 6.66 33.33 -3.40
C LEU A 8 5.68 33.02 -2.25
N GLU A 9 4.58 33.76 -2.15
CA GLU A 9 3.53 33.53 -1.15
C GLU A 9 2.78 32.21 -1.38
N GLY A 10 2.66 31.75 -2.63
CA GLY A 10 2.13 30.42 -2.95
C GLY A 10 3.09 29.26 -2.64
N LEU A 11 4.39 29.52 -2.56
CA LEU A 11 5.43 28.52 -2.39
C LEU A 11 5.64 28.10 -0.93
N VAL A 12 5.43 29.03 0.01
CA VAL A 12 5.47 28.76 1.46
C VAL A 12 4.44 27.71 1.91
N PRO A 13 3.12 27.84 1.62
CA PRO A 13 2.13 26.84 1.99
C PRO A 13 2.32 25.51 1.21
N PHE A 14 2.88 25.56 0.01
CA PHE A 14 3.24 24.37 -0.77
C PHE A 14 4.38 23.58 -0.11
N GLY A 15 5.43 24.27 0.36
CA GLY A 15 6.52 23.66 1.12
C GLY A 15 6.07 23.02 2.44
N GLN A 16 5.18 23.68 3.18
CA GLN A 16 4.57 23.12 4.39
C GLN A 16 3.78 21.84 4.07
N SER A 17 2.97 21.86 3.01
CA SER A 17 2.18 20.70 2.58
C SER A 17 3.06 19.49 2.22
N ILE A 18 4.18 19.71 1.51
CA ILE A 18 5.15 18.67 1.19
C ILE A 18 5.81 18.10 2.45
N SER A 19 6.23 18.96 3.37
CA SER A 19 6.91 18.51 4.59
C SER A 19 6.02 17.64 5.48
N LEU A 20 4.76 18.05 5.69
CA LEU A 20 3.78 17.29 6.46
C LEU A 20 3.42 15.97 5.75
N GLY A 21 3.17 16.03 4.45
CA GLY A 21 2.97 14.83 3.64
C GLY A 21 4.15 13.87 3.76
N SER A 22 5.38 14.35 3.61
CA SER A 22 6.60 13.54 3.65
C SER A 22 6.84 12.87 5.00
N LEU A 23 6.61 13.58 6.12
CA LEU A 23 6.75 13.00 7.45
C LEU A 23 5.73 11.90 7.70
N MET A 24 4.47 12.14 7.35
CA MET A 24 3.39 11.15 7.48
C MET A 24 3.64 9.95 6.57
N GLY A 25 4.08 10.20 5.34
CA GLY A 25 4.50 9.18 4.39
C GLY A 25 5.62 8.34 4.96
N PHE A 26 6.70 8.97 5.45
CA PHE A 26 7.85 8.27 6.01
C PHE A 26 7.47 7.37 7.19
N CYS A 27 6.67 7.87 8.13
CA CYS A 27 6.19 7.09 9.26
C CYS A 27 5.36 5.86 8.80
N SER A 28 4.43 6.07 7.86
CA SER A 28 3.61 5.00 7.29
C SER A 28 4.45 3.94 6.55
N GLY A 29 5.41 4.37 5.71
CA GLY A 29 6.29 3.47 4.97
C GLY A 29 7.22 2.65 5.87
N PHE A 30 7.74 3.28 6.93
CA PHE A 30 8.58 2.60 7.93
C PHE A 30 7.79 1.53 8.69
N ALA A 31 6.57 1.86 9.13
CA ALA A 31 5.69 0.91 9.80
C ALA A 31 5.32 -0.26 8.87
N LEU A 32 4.94 0.03 7.62
CA LEU A 32 4.60 -0.99 6.64
C LEU A 32 5.74 -1.98 6.42
N LYS A 33 7.00 -1.51 6.33
CA LYS A 33 8.13 -2.40 6.12
C LYS A 33 8.40 -3.32 7.29
N LYS A 34 8.30 -2.82 8.53
CA LYS A 34 8.46 -3.66 9.72
C LYS A 34 7.42 -4.78 9.76
N VAL A 35 6.15 -4.44 9.53
CA VAL A 35 5.06 -5.42 9.47
C VAL A 35 5.27 -6.38 8.28
N GLY A 36 5.63 -5.85 7.12
CA GLY A 36 5.88 -6.62 5.90
C GLY A 36 7.01 -7.63 6.05
N ARG A 37 8.11 -7.29 6.75
CA ARG A 37 9.19 -8.24 7.05
C ARG A 37 8.72 -9.40 7.93
N VAL A 38 7.94 -9.10 8.97
CA VAL A 38 7.39 -10.15 9.86
C VAL A 38 6.42 -11.03 9.08
N ALA A 39 5.50 -10.42 8.31
CA ALA A 39 4.57 -11.16 7.47
C ALA A 39 5.30 -12.05 6.44
N ALA A 40 6.30 -11.52 5.74
CA ALA A 40 7.09 -12.28 4.78
C ALA A 40 7.82 -13.46 5.44
N GLY A 41 8.36 -13.26 6.65
CA GLY A 41 8.97 -14.34 7.43
C GLY A 41 7.96 -15.43 7.80
N LEU A 42 6.76 -15.05 8.24
CA LEU A 42 5.69 -15.99 8.57
C LEU A 42 5.21 -16.77 7.33
N PHE A 43 4.93 -16.08 6.22
CA PHE A 43 4.53 -16.74 4.97
C PHE A 43 5.62 -17.68 4.45
N GLY A 44 6.89 -17.27 4.52
CA GLY A 44 8.01 -18.13 4.14
C GLY A 44 8.14 -19.37 5.03
N ALA A 45 8.00 -19.20 6.35
CA ALA A 45 8.05 -20.31 7.29
C ALA A 45 6.87 -21.29 7.08
N LEU A 46 5.66 -20.77 6.88
CA LEU A 46 4.48 -21.57 6.53
C LEU A 46 4.71 -22.35 5.24
N PHE A 47 5.28 -21.71 4.21
CA PHE A 47 5.59 -22.39 2.96
C PHE A 47 6.58 -23.55 3.15
N VAL A 48 7.66 -23.36 3.92
CA VAL A 48 8.63 -24.42 4.20
C VAL A 48 7.99 -25.57 4.99
N LEU A 49 7.15 -25.25 5.98
CA LEU A 49 6.40 -26.26 6.73
C LEU A 49 5.47 -27.07 5.81
N GLU A 50 4.71 -26.39 4.95
CA GLU A 50 3.82 -27.03 3.96
C GLU A 50 4.58 -28.04 3.10
N GLN A 51 5.76 -27.66 2.59
CA GLN A 51 6.60 -28.56 1.80
C GLN A 51 7.06 -29.77 2.62
N ALA A 52 7.51 -29.57 3.86
CA ALA A 52 7.96 -30.67 4.73
C ALA A 52 6.83 -31.67 5.06
N LEU A 53 5.60 -31.17 5.28
CA LEU A 53 4.41 -31.99 5.53
C LEU A 53 3.94 -32.73 4.27
N ALA A 54 4.05 -32.09 3.10
CA ALA A 54 3.77 -32.73 1.81
C ALA A 54 4.77 -33.88 1.52
N TYR A 55 6.05 -33.71 1.83
CA TYR A 55 7.06 -34.78 1.70
C TYR A 55 6.79 -36.00 2.58
N GLN A 56 6.15 -35.83 3.74
CA GLN A 56 5.73 -36.96 4.60
C GLN A 56 4.36 -37.54 4.22
N GLY A 57 3.70 -37.01 3.18
CA GLY A 57 2.43 -37.55 2.66
C GLY A 57 1.21 -37.31 3.57
N TYR A 58 1.30 -36.40 4.55
CA TYR A 58 0.29 -36.23 5.59
C TYR A 58 -0.82 -35.22 5.24
N ILE A 59 -0.58 -34.29 4.32
CA ILE A 59 -1.54 -33.22 3.96
C ILE A 59 -1.71 -33.15 2.44
N THR A 60 -2.93 -33.41 1.96
CA THR A 60 -3.39 -33.00 0.62
C THR A 60 -3.96 -31.59 0.69
N VAL A 61 -3.19 -30.61 0.20
CA VAL A 61 -3.61 -29.20 0.18
C VAL A 61 -4.71 -29.02 -0.87
N ASN A 62 -5.94 -28.74 -0.42
CA ASN A 62 -7.06 -28.52 -1.32
C ASN A 62 -7.11 -27.03 -1.72
N TRP A 63 -6.36 -26.69 -2.77
CA TRP A 63 -6.23 -25.33 -3.29
C TRP A 63 -7.55 -24.72 -3.80
N GLU A 64 -8.51 -25.53 -4.27
CA GLU A 64 -9.80 -25.02 -4.76
C GLU A 64 -10.64 -24.37 -3.65
N LYS A 65 -10.62 -24.93 -2.44
CA LYS A 65 -11.33 -24.31 -1.30
C LYS A 65 -10.63 -23.05 -0.83
N ALA A 66 -9.30 -23.10 -0.72
CA ALA A 66 -8.52 -21.93 -0.33
C ALA A 66 -8.73 -20.76 -1.30
N GLU A 67 -8.73 -21.02 -2.61
CA GLU A 67 -8.98 -19.99 -3.62
C GLU A 67 -10.38 -19.38 -3.50
N LYS A 68 -11.43 -20.20 -3.31
CA LYS A 68 -12.81 -19.70 -3.13
C LYS A 68 -12.97 -18.82 -1.88
N ASP A 69 -12.35 -19.22 -0.77
CA ASP A 69 -12.40 -18.45 0.47
C ASP A 69 -11.62 -17.13 0.31
N LEU A 70 -10.47 -17.14 -0.36
CA LEU A 70 -9.70 -15.93 -0.65
C LEU A 70 -10.45 -14.98 -1.58
N ILE A 71 -11.07 -15.50 -2.65
CA ILE A 71 -11.88 -14.69 -3.57
C ILE A 71 -13.04 -14.04 -2.83
N THR A 72 -13.74 -14.77 -1.96
CA THR A 72 -14.89 -14.25 -1.21
C THR A 72 -14.50 -13.14 -0.23
N VAL A 73 -13.29 -13.21 0.35
CA VAL A 73 -12.79 -12.19 1.28
C VAL A 73 -12.22 -10.97 0.56
N LEU A 74 -11.57 -11.17 -0.59
CA LEU A 74 -10.94 -10.11 -1.38
C LEU A 74 -11.90 -9.41 -2.36
N ASP A 75 -13.10 -9.95 -2.52
CA ASP A 75 -14.18 -9.36 -3.29
C ASP A 75 -14.71 -8.09 -2.58
N LEU A 76 -14.21 -6.94 -3.02
CA LEU A 76 -14.60 -5.62 -2.53
C LEU A 76 -15.95 -5.15 -3.08
N ASN A 77 -16.38 -5.68 -4.22
CA ASN A 77 -17.58 -5.23 -4.94
C ASN A 77 -18.80 -6.14 -4.70
N LYS A 78 -18.59 -7.28 -4.02
CA LYS A 78 -19.57 -8.34 -3.71
C LYS A 78 -20.18 -8.99 -4.94
N ASP A 79 -19.47 -9.06 -6.06
CA ASP A 79 -19.92 -9.69 -7.31
C ASP A 79 -19.57 -11.19 -7.41
N GLY A 80 -18.82 -11.71 -6.44
CA GLY A 80 -18.39 -13.10 -6.34
C GLY A 80 -17.14 -13.44 -7.16
N LYS A 81 -16.39 -12.46 -7.68
CA LYS A 81 -15.17 -12.65 -8.46
C LYS A 81 -14.10 -11.61 -8.10
N PHE A 82 -12.88 -12.07 -7.92
CA PHE A 82 -11.73 -11.19 -7.80
C PHE A 82 -11.22 -10.82 -9.19
N ASP A 83 -11.61 -9.65 -9.72
CA ASP A 83 -11.16 -9.16 -11.04
C ASP A 83 -10.18 -7.98 -10.89
N VAL A 84 -9.33 -7.79 -11.91
CA VAL A 84 -8.35 -6.69 -12.01
C VAL A 84 -9.05 -5.31 -12.01
N LYS A 85 -10.37 -5.31 -12.26
CA LYS A 85 -11.23 -4.13 -12.17
C LYS A 85 -11.41 -3.64 -10.74
N ASP A 86 -11.50 -4.53 -9.76
CA ASP A 86 -11.67 -4.14 -8.34
C ASP A 86 -10.41 -3.52 -7.78
N LEU A 87 -9.25 -4.07 -8.17
CA LEU A 87 -7.96 -3.47 -7.87
C LEU A 87 -7.83 -2.09 -8.52
N ASN A 88 -8.27 -1.94 -9.77
CA ASN A 88 -8.25 -0.64 -10.44
C ASN A 88 -9.24 0.35 -9.81
N ASP A 89 -10.43 -0.07 -9.40
CA ASP A 89 -11.41 0.82 -8.78
C ASP A 89 -10.95 1.25 -7.39
N GLY A 90 -10.37 0.35 -6.60
CA GLY A 90 -9.73 0.69 -5.33
C GLY A 90 -8.54 1.64 -5.53
N TYR A 91 -7.66 1.34 -6.51
CA TYR A 91 -6.54 2.20 -6.86
C TYR A 91 -6.99 3.58 -7.36
N LEU A 92 -8.03 3.64 -8.18
CA LEU A 92 -8.63 4.88 -8.67
C LEU A 92 -9.30 5.66 -7.55
N GLN A 93 -9.93 5.00 -6.57
CA GLN A 93 -10.46 5.67 -5.38
C GLN A 93 -9.34 6.25 -4.52
N CYS A 94 -8.26 5.51 -4.29
CA CYS A 94 -7.07 6.03 -3.62
C CYS A 94 -6.49 7.22 -4.40
N LEU A 95 -6.31 7.10 -5.71
CA LEU A 95 -5.83 8.20 -6.55
C LEU A 95 -6.77 9.40 -6.52
N LYS A 96 -8.10 9.21 -6.52
CA LYS A 96 -9.07 10.30 -6.39
C LYS A 96 -8.93 11.01 -5.04
N VAL A 97 -8.77 10.28 -3.94
CA VAL A 97 -8.53 10.87 -2.61
C VAL A 97 -7.17 11.60 -2.57
N LEU A 98 -6.13 11.04 -3.18
CA LEU A 98 -4.81 11.67 -3.27
C LEU A 98 -4.79 12.90 -4.19
N GLN A 99 -5.57 12.89 -5.28
CA GLN A 99 -5.68 13.99 -6.25
C GLN A 99 -6.62 15.11 -5.78
N ASN A 100 -7.60 14.82 -4.92
CA ASN A 100 -8.47 15.84 -4.33
C ASN A 100 -7.74 16.75 -3.31
N ASN A 101 -6.53 16.38 -2.90
CA ASN A 101 -5.69 17.17 -2.00
C ASN A 101 -4.67 18.00 -2.80
N THR A 102 -4.07 19.01 -2.18
CA THR A 102 -2.98 19.80 -2.78
C THR A 102 -1.89 18.87 -3.31
N ALA A 103 -1.52 19.00 -4.58
CA ALA A 103 -0.53 18.12 -5.24
C ALA A 103 0.80 18.01 -4.48
N GLY A 104 1.17 19.03 -3.69
CA GLY A 104 2.34 18.99 -2.82
C GLY A 104 2.22 18.00 -1.65
N LEU A 105 1.04 17.84 -1.05
CA LEU A 105 0.83 16.94 0.07
C LEU A 105 0.87 15.47 -0.37
N SER A 106 0.18 15.13 -1.47
CA SER A 106 0.18 13.77 -2.01
C SER A 106 1.55 13.39 -2.59
N GLY A 107 2.22 14.32 -3.29
CA GLY A 107 3.59 14.13 -3.76
C GLY A 107 4.60 13.97 -2.62
N GLY A 108 4.51 14.83 -1.59
CA GLY A 108 5.32 14.73 -0.38
C GLY A 108 5.09 13.40 0.34
N PHE A 109 3.83 13.01 0.53
CA PHE A 109 3.47 11.72 1.13
C PHE A 109 4.04 10.54 0.35
N ALA A 110 3.86 10.49 -0.98
CA ALA A 110 4.38 9.40 -1.79
C ALA A 110 5.92 9.33 -1.71
N GLY A 111 6.61 10.47 -1.80
CA GLY A 111 8.07 10.54 -1.66
C GLY A 111 8.54 10.09 -0.28
N GLY A 112 7.93 10.61 0.77
CA GLY A 112 8.20 10.23 2.16
C GLY A 112 7.93 8.76 2.42
N PHE A 113 6.83 8.22 1.91
CA PHE A 113 6.46 6.81 2.04
C PHE A 113 7.46 5.87 1.40
N LEU A 114 7.87 6.14 0.17
CA LEU A 114 8.92 5.36 -0.50
C LEU A 114 10.23 5.41 0.28
N LEU A 115 10.59 6.59 0.82
CA LEU A 115 11.80 6.76 1.61
C LEU A 115 11.71 6.00 2.94
N GLY A 116 10.57 6.08 3.63
CA GLY A 116 10.29 5.32 4.85
C GLY A 116 10.29 3.81 4.62
N ALA A 117 9.71 3.35 3.50
CA ALA A 117 9.76 1.96 3.09
C ALA A 117 11.16 1.53 2.62
N ARG A 118 12.07 2.44 2.25
CA ARG A 118 13.47 2.07 1.97
C ARG A 118 14.26 1.89 3.26
N TYR A 119 14.17 2.87 4.15
CA TYR A 119 14.93 2.93 5.40
C TYR A 119 14.31 2.13 6.57
N GLY A 120 13.04 1.71 6.44
CA GLY A 120 12.34 0.83 7.36
C GLY A 120 12.84 -0.60 7.40
#